data_AF-A0A2D5YWU7-F1
#
_entry.id   AF-A0A2D5YWU7-F1
#
_cell.length_a   1.000
_cell.length_b   1.000
_cell.length_c   1.000
_cell.angle_alpha   90.00
_cell.angle_beta   90.00
_cell.angle_gamma   90.00
#
_symmetry.space_group_name_H-M   'P 1'
#
loop_
_entity.id
_entity.type
_entity.pdbx_description
1 polymer ?
#
loop_
_entity_poly.entity_id
_entity_poly.type
_entity_poly.pdbx_seq_one_letter_code
_entity_poly.pdbx_strand_id
1 'polypeptide(L)'
;MGVDRRDLKSDKTGLERRRGPGRRRSDNARQAEEGEMTPEQFLFIKAIEAYKRVNKKTFPTWSEVLEVIRKLGYRKTVASQLNLKAAEDWTEPPDAPVAPPKEEALPGHEEEPADLLSA
;
A
#
# COMPACT_ATOMS: atom_id res chain seq x y z
N MET A 1 1.44 52.79 -36.09
CA MET A 1 0.87 51.64 -36.83
C MET A 1 0.96 50.41 -35.93
N GLY A 2 -0.11 50.08 -35.21
CA GLY A 2 -0.15 48.94 -34.29
C GLY A 2 -0.66 47.69 -35.00
N VAL A 3 0.05 46.57 -34.89
CA VAL A 3 -0.36 45.29 -35.48
C VAL A 3 -1.45 44.69 -34.59
N ASP A 4 -2.63 44.45 -35.17
CA ASP A 4 -3.82 43.92 -34.50
C ASP A 4 -3.59 42.44 -34.09
N ARG A 5 -3.91 42.07 -32.85
CA ARG A 5 -3.68 40.72 -32.31
C ARG A 5 -4.56 39.63 -32.93
N ARG A 6 -5.54 40.00 -33.76
CA ARG A 6 -6.51 39.06 -34.33
C ARG A 6 -6.00 38.30 -35.56
N ASP A 7 -4.80 38.61 -36.06
CA ASP A 7 -4.23 37.99 -37.27
C ASP A 7 -3.16 36.89 -37.03
N LEU A 8 -2.96 36.46 -35.78
CA LEU A 8 -2.08 35.34 -35.48
C LEU A 8 -2.85 34.02 -35.65
N LYS A 9 -2.96 33.58 -36.91
CA LYS A 9 -3.41 32.24 -37.29
C LYS A 9 -2.66 31.18 -36.48
N SER A 10 -3.46 30.36 -35.79
CA SER A 10 -3.07 29.15 -35.09
C SER A 10 -2.48 28.13 -36.04
N ASP A 11 -1.20 27.82 -35.91
CA ASP A 11 -0.66 26.60 -36.48
C ASP A 11 0.45 26.05 -35.58
N LYS A 12 0.36 24.74 -35.33
CA LYS A 12 1.31 23.87 -34.62
C LYS A 12 1.13 23.82 -33.10
N THR A 13 0.15 23.02 -32.69
CA THR A 13 0.19 22.32 -31.40
C THR A 13 1.58 21.74 -31.22
N GLY A 14 2.33 22.25 -30.23
CA GLY A 14 3.72 21.88 -29.93
C GLY A 14 3.87 20.48 -29.35
N LEU A 15 3.12 19.50 -29.87
CA LEU A 15 3.18 18.08 -29.53
C LEU A 15 4.44 17.39 -30.07
N GLU A 16 5.14 18.04 -31.00
CA GLU A 16 6.42 17.62 -31.59
C GLU A 16 7.65 18.02 -30.76
N ARG A 17 7.46 18.58 -29.56
CA ARG A 17 8.60 18.98 -28.71
C ARG A 17 8.88 17.93 -27.64
N ARG A 18 9.85 17.07 -27.97
CA ARG A 18 10.83 16.48 -27.03
C ARG A 18 10.43 15.19 -26.30
N ARG A 19 10.00 14.15 -27.02
CA ARG A 19 10.29 12.78 -26.55
C ARG A 19 11.77 12.49 -26.79
N GLY A 20 12.60 12.87 -25.82
CA GLY A 20 13.98 12.37 -25.75
C GLY A 20 14.01 10.84 -25.74
N PRO A 21 15.15 10.19 -26.01
CA PRO A 21 15.26 8.74 -26.12
C PRO A 21 14.54 8.12 -24.93
N GLY A 22 13.41 7.47 -25.21
CA GLY A 22 12.51 7.01 -24.17
C GLY A 22 13.36 6.22 -23.19
N ARG A 23 13.45 6.68 -21.94
CA ARG A 23 13.99 5.87 -20.87
C ARG A 23 13.16 4.60 -20.95
N ARG A 24 13.76 3.53 -21.48
CA ARG A 24 13.08 2.24 -21.56
C ARG A 24 12.60 1.99 -20.14
N ARG A 25 11.28 2.05 -19.93
CA ARG A 25 10.68 1.67 -18.67
C ARG A 25 11.25 0.28 -18.37
N SER A 26 11.65 0.02 -17.14
CA SER A 26 12.14 -1.31 -16.77
C SER A 26 11.12 -2.35 -17.22
N ASP A 27 11.61 -3.54 -17.60
CA ASP A 27 10.75 -4.61 -18.13
C ASP A 27 9.54 -4.90 -17.22
N ASN A 28 9.73 -4.78 -15.90
CA ASN A 28 8.66 -4.81 -14.89
C ASN A 28 7.50 -3.83 -15.13
N ALA A 29 7.80 -2.59 -15.51
CA ALA A 29 6.79 -1.57 -15.75
C ALA A 29 6.07 -1.78 -17.08
N ARG A 30 6.67 -2.52 -18.01
CA ARG A 30 6.07 -2.92 -19.29
C ARG A 30 5.12 -4.11 -19.10
N GLN A 31 5.53 -5.12 -18.33
CA GLN A 31 4.67 -6.26 -17.99
C GLN A 31 3.40 -5.85 -17.24
N ALA A 32 3.50 -4.83 -16.37
CA ALA A 32 2.34 -4.25 -15.69
C ALA A 32 1.37 -3.48 -16.62
N GLU A 33 1.84 -3.02 -17.78
CA GLU A 33 1.05 -2.29 -18.79
C GLU A 33 0.43 -3.24 -19.84
N GLU A 34 1.02 -4.43 -20.05
CA GLU A 34 0.65 -5.42 -21.09
C GLU A 34 -0.33 -6.53 -20.63
N GLY A 35 -0.80 -6.52 -19.38
CA GLY A 35 -2.03 -7.24 -18.98
C GLY A 35 -1.86 -8.67 -18.47
N GLU A 36 -0.64 -9.21 -18.35
CA GLU A 36 -0.40 -10.50 -17.68
C GLU A 36 -0.08 -10.29 -16.20
N MET A 37 -1.06 -9.85 -15.42
CA MET A 37 -0.94 -9.83 -13.97
C MET A 37 -1.24 -11.22 -13.41
N THR A 38 -0.37 -11.76 -12.55
CA THR A 38 -0.66 -13.03 -11.90
C THR A 38 -1.91 -12.90 -11.02
N PRO A 39 -2.70 -13.96 -10.81
CA PRO A 39 -3.87 -13.91 -9.93
C PRO A 39 -3.53 -13.38 -8.52
N GLU A 40 -2.34 -13.73 -8.04
CA GLU A 40 -1.77 -13.28 -6.76
C GLU A 40 -1.58 -11.75 -6.72
N GLN A 41 -0.96 -11.19 -7.76
CA GLN A 41 -0.74 -9.75 -7.88
C GLN A 41 -2.07 -8.99 -7.99
N PHE A 42 -3.03 -9.50 -8.77
CA PHE A 42 -4.35 -8.89 -8.88
C PHE A 42 -5.09 -8.88 -7.54
N LEU A 43 -5.07 -10.00 -6.81
CA LEU A 43 -5.65 -10.12 -5.48
C LEU A 43 -5.03 -9.12 -4.50
N PHE A 44 -3.69 -9.01 -4.52
CA PHE A 44 -2.98 -8.05 -3.67
C PHE A 44 -3.37 -6.60 -3.98
N ILE A 45 -3.42 -6.21 -5.26
CA ILE A 45 -3.85 -4.86 -5.65
C ILE A 45 -5.29 -4.58 -5.17
N LYS A 46 -6.21 -5.52 -5.37
CA LYS A 46 -7.60 -5.36 -4.92
C LYS A 46 -7.71 -5.24 -3.40
N ALA A 47 -6.89 -5.99 -2.66
CA ALA A 47 -6.85 -5.89 -1.20
C ALA A 47 -6.35 -4.50 -0.72
N ILE A 48 -5.31 -3.97 -1.37
CA ILE A 48 -4.80 -2.62 -1.06
C ILE A 48 -5.82 -1.54 -1.44
N GLU A 49 -6.49 -1.66 -2.58
CA GLU A 49 -7.57 -0.74 -2.97
C GLU A 49 -8.71 -0.72 -1.92
N ALA A 50 -9.12 -1.89 -1.46
CA ALA A 50 -10.12 -2.03 -0.41
C ALA A 50 -9.65 -1.41 0.92
N TYR A 51 -8.41 -1.69 1.32
CA TYR A 51 -7.80 -1.12 2.53
C TYR A 51 -7.79 0.41 2.49
N LYS A 52 -7.37 1.00 1.38
CA LYS A 52 -7.34 2.46 1.19
C LYS A 52 -8.73 3.08 1.31
N ARG A 53 -9.75 2.43 0.72
CA ARG A 53 -11.14 2.91 0.75
C ARG A 53 -11.71 2.91 2.17
N VAL A 54 -11.53 1.83 2.92
CA VAL A 54 -12.06 1.69 4.28
C VAL A 54 -11.38 2.67 5.24
N ASN A 55 -10.06 2.81 5.15
CA ASN A 55 -9.28 3.65 6.05
C ASN A 55 -9.20 5.12 5.61
N LYS A 56 -9.77 5.48 4.45
CA LYS A 56 -9.69 6.81 3.82
C LYS A 56 -8.25 7.33 3.70
N LYS A 57 -7.30 6.43 3.42
CA LYS A 57 -5.88 6.74 3.28
C LYS A 57 -5.43 6.64 1.82
N THR A 58 -4.66 7.62 1.37
CA THR A 58 -4.08 7.62 0.02
C THR A 58 -2.87 6.68 -0.06
N PHE A 59 -2.07 6.62 1.01
CA PHE A 59 -0.85 5.84 1.10
C PHE A 59 -0.81 5.06 2.41
N PRO A 60 -0.92 3.72 2.37
CA PRO A 60 -0.71 2.90 3.55
C PRO A 60 0.78 2.91 3.94
N THR A 61 1.05 2.79 5.24
CA THR A 61 2.40 2.56 5.77
C THR A 61 2.84 1.12 5.48
N TRP A 62 4.15 0.85 5.51
CA TRP A 62 4.66 -0.51 5.31
C TRP A 62 4.13 -1.51 6.34
N SER A 63 3.90 -1.08 7.58
CA SER A 63 3.27 -1.91 8.62
C SER A 63 1.82 -2.26 8.28
N GLU A 64 1.06 -1.33 7.70
CA GLU A 64 -0.31 -1.59 7.25
C GLU A 64 -0.35 -2.50 6.02
N VAL A 65 0.61 -2.35 5.11
CA VAL A 65 0.77 -3.27 3.97
C VAL A 65 1.04 -4.70 4.46
N LEU A 66 1.92 -4.86 5.45
CA LEU A 66 2.15 -6.17 6.08
C LEU A 66 0.87 -6.72 6.73
N GLU A 67 0.07 -5.88 7.39
CA GLU A 67 -1.23 -6.30 7.97
C GLU A 67 -2.19 -6.83 6.89
N VAL A 68 -2.28 -6.16 5.74
CA VAL A 68 -3.10 -6.62 4.60
C VAL A 68 -2.60 -7.97 4.08
N ILE A 69 -1.29 -8.15 3.92
CA ILE A 69 -0.69 -9.43 3.50
C ILE A 69 -1.04 -10.54 4.48
N ARG A 70 -0.94 -10.29 5.79
CA ARG A 70 -1.32 -11.27 6.82
C ARG A 70 -2.81 -11.63 6.76
N LYS A 71 -3.68 -10.65 6.52
CA LYS A 71 -5.14 -10.82 6.38
C LYS A 71 -5.54 -11.55 5.09
N LEU A 72 -4.75 -11.45 4.03
CA LEU A 72 -4.92 -12.27 2.82
C LEU A 72 -4.55 -13.75 3.04
N GLY A 73 -3.92 -14.08 4.16
CA GLY A 73 -3.58 -15.46 4.52
C GLY A 73 -2.13 -15.85 4.24
N TYR A 74 -1.27 -14.92 3.79
CA TYR A 74 0.14 -15.23 3.60
C TYR A 74 0.82 -15.51 4.95
N ARG A 75 1.68 -16.55 4.95
CA ARG A 75 2.47 -16.98 6.10
C ARG A 75 3.92 -17.18 5.68
N LYS A 76 4.86 -16.80 6.55
CA LYS A 76 6.28 -17.03 6.33
C LYS A 76 6.69 -18.40 6.86
N THR A 77 6.36 -19.45 6.12
CA THR A 77 6.64 -20.85 6.51
C THR A 77 8.04 -21.33 6.13
N VAL A 78 8.77 -20.58 5.31
CA VAL A 78 10.09 -20.95 4.80
C VAL A 78 11.13 -19.88 5.16
N ALA A 79 12.37 -20.32 5.34
CA ALA A 79 13.51 -19.44 5.50
C ALA A 79 13.66 -18.47 4.31
N SER A 80 14.01 -17.23 4.61
CA SER A 80 14.26 -16.21 3.59
C SER A 80 15.48 -16.59 2.76
N GLN A 81 15.35 -16.47 1.45
CA GLN A 81 16.50 -16.58 0.53
C GLN A 81 17.35 -15.30 0.52
N LEU A 82 16.88 -14.22 1.17
CA LEU A 82 17.58 -12.95 1.25
C LEU A 82 18.54 -12.94 2.43
N ASN A 83 19.80 -12.60 2.17
CA ASN A 83 20.82 -12.46 3.22
C ASN A 83 20.80 -11.04 3.83
N LEU A 84 20.05 -10.87 4.92
CA LEU A 84 19.91 -9.61 5.63
C LEU A 84 20.76 -9.64 6.91
N LYS A 85 21.85 -8.86 6.96
CA LYS A 85 22.79 -8.85 8.11
C LYS A 85 22.24 -8.17 9.37
N ALA A 86 21.24 -7.30 9.23
CA ALA A 86 20.71 -6.47 10.30
C ALA A 86 19.29 -6.88 10.75
N ALA A 87 18.81 -8.05 10.30
CA ALA A 87 17.49 -8.55 10.63
C ALA A 87 17.55 -10.06 10.86
N GLU A 88 16.93 -10.51 11.94
CA GLU A 88 16.76 -11.93 12.20
C GLU A 88 15.69 -12.51 11.26
N ASP A 89 16.02 -13.63 10.62
CA ASP A 89 15.06 -14.37 9.81
C ASP A 89 14.22 -15.27 10.72
N TRP A 90 12.90 -15.13 10.67
CA TRP A 90 11.96 -15.88 11.50
C TRP A 90 11.02 -16.70 10.61
N THR A 91 10.47 -17.79 11.13
CA THR A 91 9.44 -18.58 10.44
C THR A 91 8.28 -18.84 11.38
N GLU A 92 7.11 -19.13 10.82
CA GLU A 92 5.90 -19.46 11.58
C GLU A 92 5.23 -20.73 11.06
N PRO A 93 4.49 -21.44 11.92
CA PRO A 93 3.70 -22.58 11.49
C PRO A 93 2.57 -22.12 10.55
N PRO A 94 2.14 -22.99 9.61
CA PRO A 94 1.09 -22.67 8.64
C PRO A 94 -0.25 -22.34 9.32
N ASP A 95 -0.52 -22.95 10.48
CA ASP A 95 -1.76 -22.77 11.25
C ASP A 95 -1.69 -21.60 12.25
N ALA A 96 -0.67 -20.75 12.19
CA ALA A 96 -0.54 -19.61 13.09
C ALA A 96 -1.72 -18.61 12.92
N PRO A 97 -2.31 -18.11 14.02
CA PRO A 97 -3.36 -17.09 13.95
C PRO A 97 -2.85 -15.80 13.28
N VAL A 98 -3.73 -15.06 12.61
CA VAL A 98 -3.43 -13.80 11.90
C VAL A 98 -3.16 -12.67 12.91
N ALA A 99 -2.03 -12.72 13.62
CA ALA A 99 -1.67 -11.81 14.72
C ALA A 99 -2.73 -11.76 15.84
N PRO A 100 -2.39 -11.32 17.06
CA PRO A 100 -3.43 -11.00 18.02
C PRO A 100 -4.30 -9.85 17.43
N PRO A 101 -5.63 -9.94 17.51
CA PRO A 101 -6.49 -8.82 17.16
C PRO A 101 -6.02 -7.59 17.95
N LYS A 102 -5.95 -6.42 17.29
CA LYS A 102 -5.74 -5.14 17.97
C LYS A 102 -6.88 -4.98 18.96
N GLU A 103 -6.59 -5.33 20.21
CA GLU A 103 -7.24 -4.89 21.45
C GLU A 103 -8.73 -4.55 21.27
N GLU A 104 -9.59 -5.55 21.48
CA GLU A 104 -10.93 -5.26 21.96
C GLU A 104 -10.77 -4.29 23.13
N ALA A 105 -11.35 -3.11 22.98
CA ALA A 105 -11.44 -2.11 24.03
C ALA A 105 -11.82 -2.82 25.34
N LEU A 106 -10.92 -2.75 26.32
CA LEU A 106 -11.21 -3.14 27.70
C LEU A 106 -12.61 -2.60 28.05
N PRO A 107 -13.61 -3.46 28.34
CA PRO A 107 -14.85 -2.97 28.90
C PRO A 107 -14.49 -2.29 30.22
N GLY A 108 -15.06 -1.11 30.43
CA GLY A 108 -14.62 -0.09 31.37
C GLY A 108 -14.11 -0.63 32.70
N HIS A 109 -12.98 -0.08 33.14
CA HIS A 109 -12.71 0.01 34.57
C HIS A 109 -13.93 0.68 35.20
N GLU A 110 -14.78 -0.12 35.85
CA GLU A 110 -15.76 0.38 36.81
C GLU A 110 -14.95 1.11 37.88
N GLU A 111 -15.10 2.43 37.94
CA GLU A 111 -14.64 3.21 39.08
C GLU A 111 -15.44 2.74 40.30
N GLU A 112 -14.82 1.94 41.15
CA GLU A 112 -15.32 1.73 42.51
C GLU A 112 -15.32 3.10 43.23
N PRO A 113 -16.46 3.60 43.72
CA PRO A 113 -16.47 4.82 44.52
C PRO A 113 -15.73 4.54 45.83
N ALA A 114 -14.61 5.24 46.02
CA ALA A 114 -13.76 5.18 47.21
C ALA A 114 -14.39 5.83 48.46
N ASP A 115 -15.64 5.49 48.76
CA ASP A 115 -16.39 6.05 49.89
C ASP A 115 -17.02 4.94 50.74
N LEU A 116 -16.22 3.99 51.27
CA LEU A 116 -16.66 3.14 52.39
C LEU A 116 -15.49 2.61 53.26
N LEU A 117 -14.59 3.48 53.72
CA LEU A 117 -13.80 3.26 54.95
C LEU A 117 -13.44 4.64 55.53
N SER A 118 -14.24 5.24 56.41
CA SER A 118 -14.06 5.08 57.85
C SER A 118 -15.14 5.88 58.57
N ALA A 119 -16.11 5.17 59.16
CA ALA A 119 -16.80 5.63 60.37
C ALA A 119 -15.94 5.32 61.60
#